data_AF-A0A2V8IQY4-F1
#
_entry.id   AF-A0A2V8IQY4-F1
#
_cell.length_a   1.000
_cell.length_b   1.000
_cell.length_c   1.000
_cell.angle_alpha   90.00
_cell.angle_beta   90.00
_cell.angle_gamma   90.00
#
_symmetry.space_group_name_H-M   'P 1'
#
loop_
_entity.id
_entity.type
_entity.pdbx_description
1 polymer ?
#
loop_
_entity_poly.entity_id
_entity_poly.type
_entity_poly.pdbx_seq_one_letter_code
_entity_poly.pdbx_strand_id
1 'polypeptide(L)'
;MKFELVEQAKKYLLDKIGAAPEIAVIMGSGLSAVDEILSGPHRLHYVTIPHFPVPKVAGHRGQVVYGKAGNHQIVVFEGRVHYYEGNTMAEVTFCTRVIG
;
A
#
# COMPACT_ATOMS: atom_id res chain seq x y z
N MET A 1 15.99 -4.53 8.47
CA MET A 1 15.33 -4.55 7.15
C MET A 1 16.37 -4.26 6.09
N LYS A 2 16.42 -5.02 5.00
CA LYS A 2 17.42 -4.81 3.93
C LYS A 2 16.87 -3.81 2.91
N PHE A 3 17.66 -2.80 2.56
CA PHE A 3 17.29 -1.76 1.60
C PHE A 3 16.85 -2.33 0.25
N GLU A 4 17.54 -3.38 -0.22
CA GLU A 4 17.23 -4.09 -1.47
C GLU A 4 15.79 -4.60 -1.57
N LEU A 5 15.20 -5.04 -0.45
CA LEU A 5 13.82 -5.55 -0.45
C LEU A 5 12.81 -4.42 -0.72
N VAL A 6 13.08 -3.24 -0.18
CA VAL A 6 12.25 -2.04 -0.40
C VAL A 6 12.35 -1.62 -1.86
N GLU A 7 13.56 -1.57 -2.42
CA GLU A 7 13.77 -1.19 -3.82
C GLU A 7 13.08 -2.14 -4.80
N GLN A 8 13.10 -3.46 -4.54
CA GLN A 8 12.39 -4.43 -5.36
C GLN A 8 10.87 -4.22 -5.33
N ALA A 9 10.31 -3.99 -4.13
CA ALA A 9 8.88 -3.71 -3.97
C ALA A 9 8.49 -2.38 -4.61
N LYS A 10 9.30 -1.33 -4.42
CA LYS A 10 9.12 0.00 -4.99
C LYS A 10 9.13 -0.04 -6.51
N LYS A 11 10.13 -0.71 -7.10
CA LYS A 11 10.20 -0.88 -8.55
C LYS A 11 8.97 -1.59 -9.08
N TYR A 12 8.59 -2.72 -8.47
CA TYR A 12 7.40 -3.48 -8.88
C TYR A 12 6.15 -2.61 -8.84
N LEU A 13 5.97 -1.82 -7.76
CA LEU A 13 4.80 -0.98 -7.59
C LEU A 13 4.77 0.16 -8.62
N LEU A 14 5.90 0.85 -8.82
CA LEU A 14 6.00 1.95 -9.80
C LEU A 14 5.80 1.45 -11.24
N ASP A 15 6.30 0.26 -11.59
CA ASP A 15 6.06 -0.34 -12.90
C ASP A 15 4.56 -0.59 -13.16
N LYS A 16 3.76 -0.85 -12.10
CA LYS A 16 2.30 -1.04 -12.20
C LYS A 16 1.51 0.26 -12.18
N ILE A 17 1.94 1.23 -11.37
CA ILE A 17 1.29 2.54 -11.28
C ILE A 17 1.59 3.39 -12.52
N GLY A 18 2.78 3.24 -13.10
CA GLY A 18 3.24 3.96 -14.30
C GLY A 18 3.84 5.35 -14.00
N ALA A 19 3.57 5.92 -12.82
CA ALA A 19 4.18 7.15 -12.34
C ALA A 19 4.36 7.10 -10.82
N ALA A 20 5.25 7.93 -10.29
CA ALA A 20 5.36 8.09 -8.84
C ALA A 20 4.11 8.80 -8.30
N PRO A 21 3.42 8.23 -7.29
CA PRO A 21 2.30 8.91 -6.65
C PRO A 21 2.79 10.15 -5.89
N GLU A 22 2.00 11.21 -5.91
CA GLU A 22 2.28 12.45 -5.16
C GLU A 22 1.87 12.30 -3.69
N ILE A 23 0.81 11.52 -3.45
CA ILE A 23 0.22 11.33 -2.12
C ILE A 23 0.01 9.84 -1.88
N ALA A 24 0.38 9.38 -0.68
CA ALA A 24 0.06 8.05 -0.20
C ALA A 24 -0.80 8.11 1.06
N VAL A 25 -1.82 7.27 1.11
CA VAL A 25 -2.74 7.14 2.24
C VAL A 25 -2.70 5.71 2.76
N ILE A 26 -2.57 5.52 4.07
CA ILE A 26 -2.67 4.19 4.71
C ILE A 26 -3.98 4.13 5.49
N MET A 27 -4.89 3.26 5.05
CA MET A 27 -6.21 3.10 5.68
C MET A 27 -6.15 2.08 6.83
N GLY A 28 -6.63 2.51 7.99
CA GLY A 28 -6.84 1.68 9.17
C GLY A 28 -8.17 0.92 9.15
N SER A 29 -8.50 0.28 10.27
CA SER A 29 -9.73 -0.50 10.41
C SER A 29 -10.97 0.39 10.25
N GLY A 30 -11.99 -0.11 9.53
CA GLY A 30 -13.25 0.60 9.32
C GLY A 30 -13.22 1.68 8.24
N LEU A 31 -12.08 1.91 7.58
CA LEU A 31 -11.97 2.85 6.46
C LEU A 31 -12.03 2.08 5.12
N SER A 32 -13.02 2.38 4.29
CA SER A 32 -13.22 1.70 2.99
C SER A 32 -13.73 2.61 1.86
N ALA A 33 -13.58 3.94 2.01
CA ALA A 33 -14.12 4.93 1.08
C ALA A 33 -13.25 5.19 -0.16
N VAL A 34 -12.37 4.26 -0.54
CA VAL A 34 -11.39 4.51 -1.61
C VAL A 34 -12.06 4.77 -2.98
N ASP A 35 -13.19 4.11 -3.24
CA ASP A 35 -13.96 4.27 -4.48
C ASP A 35 -14.70 5.62 -4.54
N GLU A 36 -14.88 6.29 -3.39
CA GLU A 36 -15.44 7.64 -3.31
C GLU A 36 -14.37 8.72 -3.50
N ILE A 37 -13.11 8.37 -3.22
CA ILE A 37 -11.97 9.31 -3.24
C ILE A 37 -11.27 9.30 -4.61
N LEU A 38 -11.16 8.14 -5.25
CA LEU A 38 -10.38 7.98 -6.47
C LEU A 38 -11.25 7.84 -7.72
N SER A 39 -10.90 8.62 -8.73
CA SER A 39 -11.33 8.41 -10.12
C SER A 39 -10.42 7.39 -10.81
N GLY A 40 -11.04 6.44 -11.52
CA GLY A 40 -10.34 5.36 -12.23
C GLY A 40 -9.44 4.49 -11.35
N PRO A 41 -9.94 3.93 -10.22
CA PRO A 41 -9.11 3.15 -9.32
C PRO A 41 -8.66 1.83 -9.94
N HIS A 42 -7.37 1.57 -9.87
CA HIS A 42 -6.75 0.27 -10.15
C HIS A 42 -6.32 -0.38 -8.85
N ARG A 43 -6.40 -1.72 -8.77
CA ARG A 43 -6.21 -2.48 -7.54
C ARG A 43 -5.13 -3.56 -7.72
N LEU A 44 -4.28 -3.71 -6.71
CA LEU A 44 -3.18 -4.66 -6.66
C LEU A 44 -3.08 -5.27 -5.27
N HIS A 45 -3.20 -6.59 -5.14
CA HIS A 45 -3.13 -7.23 -3.82
C HIS A 45 -1.71 -7.27 -3.26
N TYR A 46 -1.55 -7.14 -1.95
CA TYR A 46 -0.24 -7.20 -1.30
C TYR A 46 0.50 -8.50 -1.58
N VAL A 47 -0.23 -9.62 -1.73
CA VAL A 47 0.34 -10.94 -2.03
C VAL A 47 1.08 -10.98 -3.38
N THR A 48 0.82 -10.05 -4.29
CA THR A 48 1.52 -9.97 -5.58
C THR A 48 2.72 -9.05 -5.55
N ILE A 49 2.87 -8.24 -4.49
CA ILE A 49 3.96 -7.28 -4.35
C ILE A 49 5.10 -7.97 -3.58
N PRO A 50 6.33 -7.98 -4.12
CA PRO A 50 7.47 -8.59 -3.44
C PRO A 50 7.63 -8.08 -2.00
N HIS A 51 7.82 -9.01 -1.06
CA HIS A 51 8.15 -8.73 0.35
C HIS A 51 7.09 -7.97 1.15
N PHE A 52 5.91 -7.69 0.57
CA PHE A 52 4.87 -6.96 1.27
C PHE A 52 4.26 -7.79 2.40
N PRO A 53 4.10 -7.22 3.60
CA PRO A 53 3.44 -7.91 4.69
C PRO A 53 1.92 -7.93 4.45
N VAL A 54 1.29 -9.08 4.72
CA VAL A 54 -0.14 -9.30 4.45
C VAL A 54 -0.94 -9.25 5.77
N PRO A 55 -1.93 -8.35 5.89
CA PRO A 55 -2.73 -8.22 7.11
C PRO A 55 -3.63 -9.44 7.33
N LYS A 56 -3.80 -9.84 8.58
CA LYS A 56 -4.68 -10.94 9.00
C LYS A 56 -5.94 -10.44 9.71
N VAL A 57 -5.94 -9.18 10.13
CA VAL A 57 -7.04 -8.55 10.87
C VAL A 57 -8.22 -8.25 9.96
N ALA A 58 -9.42 -8.59 10.42
CA ALA A 58 -10.67 -8.30 9.73
C ALA A 58 -10.80 -6.80 9.42
N GLY A 59 -11.31 -6.48 8.22
CA GLY A 59 -11.43 -5.10 7.74
C GLY A 59 -10.19 -4.53 7.06
N HIS A 60 -9.04 -5.23 7.07
CA HIS A 60 -7.89 -4.87 6.25
C HIS A 60 -7.88 -5.71 4.97
N ARG A 61 -8.16 -5.08 3.83
CA ARG A 61 -8.30 -5.78 2.53
C ARG A 61 -6.97 -6.30 1.98
N GLY A 62 -5.85 -5.71 2.39
CA GLY A 62 -4.51 -6.14 1.95
C GLY A 62 -4.28 -5.84 0.47
N GLN A 63 -4.60 -4.62 0.03
CA GLN A 63 -4.43 -4.19 -1.35
C GLN A 63 -3.99 -2.74 -1.47
N VAL A 64 -3.21 -2.47 -2.50
CA VAL A 64 -2.91 -1.14 -2.98
C VAL A 64 -3.98 -0.75 -3.99
N VAL A 65 -4.47 0.47 -3.88
CA VAL A 65 -5.38 1.10 -4.84
C VAL A 65 -4.71 2.37 -5.33
N TYR A 66 -4.70 2.61 -6.62
CA TYR A 66 -4.12 3.83 -7.17
C TYR A 66 -5.01 4.40 -8.25
N GLY A 67 -5.01 5.72 -8.36
CA GLY A 67 -5.88 6.48 -9.25
C GLY A 67 -5.70 7.97 -9.01
N LYS A 68 -6.68 8.76 -9.43
CA LYS A 68 -6.61 10.22 -9.28
C LYS A 68 -7.65 10.76 -8.33
N ALA A 69 -7.24 11.68 -7.46
CA ALA A 69 -8.18 12.61 -6.81
C ALA A 69 -7.91 14.01 -7.34
N GLY A 70 -8.83 14.55 -8.14
CA GLY A 70 -8.57 15.75 -8.93
C GLY A 70 -7.40 15.53 -9.89
N ASN A 71 -6.38 16.39 -9.81
CA ASN A 71 -5.19 16.31 -10.65
C ASN A 71 -4.04 15.49 -10.04
N HIS A 72 -4.20 15.00 -8.80
CA HIS A 72 -3.12 14.33 -8.08
C HIS A 72 -3.15 12.83 -8.27
N GLN A 73 -1.97 12.25 -8.53
CA GLN A 73 -1.80 10.80 -8.49
C GLN A 73 -1.72 10.32 -7.04
N ILE A 74 -2.69 9.50 -6.64
CA ILE A 74 -2.80 9.01 -5.26
C ILE A 74 -2.67 7.50 -5.23
N VAL A 75 -1.92 7.02 -4.25
CA VAL A 75 -1.91 5.61 -3.86
C VAL A 75 -2.52 5.45 -2.46
N VAL A 76 -3.35 4.43 -2.30
CA VAL A 76 -4.05 4.10 -1.06
C VAL A 76 -3.75 2.66 -0.70
N PHE A 77 -3.23 2.45 0.50
CA PHE A 77 -2.99 1.16 1.11
C PHE A 77 -4.22 0.78 1.92
N GLU A 78 -5.11 -0.01 1.35
CA GLU A 78 -6.31 -0.54 2.01
C GLU A 78 -5.92 -1.68 2.94
N GLY A 79 -5.47 -1.28 4.12
CA GLY A 79 -5.07 -2.16 5.19
C GLY A 79 -3.58 -2.10 5.48
N ARG A 80 -3.22 -2.53 6.70
CA ARG A 80 -1.86 -2.49 7.23
C ARG A 80 -1.71 -3.65 8.20
N VAL A 81 -0.47 -4.08 8.38
CA VAL A 81 -0.15 -5.05 9.43
C VAL A 81 0.16 -4.33 10.73
N HIS A 82 -0.06 -5.02 11.84
CA HIS A 82 0.15 -4.50 13.19
C HIS A 82 1.20 -5.33 13.91
N TYR A 83 1.86 -4.68 14.87
CA TYR A 83 2.84 -5.35 15.74
C TYR A 83 2.20 -6.48 16.57
N TYR A 84 0.97 -6.29 17.05
CA TYR A 84 0.26 -7.29 17.84
C TYR A 84 -0.08 -8.59 17.07
N GLU A 85 -0.01 -8.58 15.74
CA GLU A 85 -0.17 -9.77 14.90
C GLU A 85 1.12 -10.63 14.85
N GLY A 86 2.18 -10.22 15.56
CA GLY A 86 3.50 -10.87 15.58
C GLY A 86 4.49 -10.33 14.54
N ASN A 87 4.13 -9.27 13.81
CA ASN A 87 5.03 -8.63 12.85
C ASN A 87 6.09 -7.81 13.56
N THR A 88 7.31 -7.79 13.03
CA THR A 88 8.37 -6.88 13.44
C THR A 88 8.02 -5.43 13.08
N MET A 89 8.62 -4.45 13.78
CA MET A 89 8.47 -3.03 13.40
C MET A 89 9.01 -2.74 11.99
N ALA A 90 9.94 -3.55 11.50
CA ALA A 90 10.42 -3.48 10.14
C ALA A 90 9.32 -3.80 9.11
N GLU A 91 8.54 -4.85 9.35
CA GLU A 91 7.40 -5.24 8.51
C GLU A 91 6.26 -4.21 8.63
N VAL A 92 5.90 -3.79 9.85
CA VAL A 92 4.86 -2.77 10.09
C VAL A 92 5.13 -1.48 9.31
N THR A 93 6.39 -1.08 9.19
CA THR A 93 6.80 0.16 8.51
C THR A 93 7.25 -0.04 7.05
N PHE A 94 7.22 -1.28 6.53
CA PHE A 94 7.71 -1.61 5.19
C PHE A 94 7.01 -0.80 4.11
N CYS A 95 5.67 -0.76 4.17
CA CYS A 95 4.81 -0.03 3.24
C CYS A 95 5.19 1.46 3.13
N THR A 96 5.43 2.13 4.25
CA THR A 96 5.81 3.55 4.28
C THR A 96 7.14 3.81 3.60
N ARG A 97 8.11 2.88 3.75
CA ARG A 97 9.43 3.00 3.13
C ARG A 97 9.44 2.71 1.64
N VAL A 98 8.49 1.93 1.13
CA VAL A 98 8.35 1.67 -0.31
C VAL A 98 7.89 2.90 -1.08
N ILE A 99 7.09 3.77 -0.45
CA ILE A 99 6.66 5.03 -1.05
C ILE A 99 7.67 6.16 -0.87
N GLY A 100 8.33 6.21 0.29
CA GLY A 100 9.29 7.27 0.65
C GLY A 100 10.60 7.26 -0.13
#